data_AF-A0A839MYW5-F1
#
_entry.id   AF-A0A839MYW5-F1
#
_cell.length_a   1.000
_cell.length_b   1.000
_cell.length_c   1.000
_cell.angle_alpha   90.00
_cell.angle_beta   90.00
_cell.angle_gamma   90.00
#
_symmetry.space_group_name_H-M   'P 1'
#
loop_
_entity.id
_entity.type
_entity.pdbx_description
1 polymer ?
#
loop_
_entity_poly.entity_id
_entity_poly.type
_entity_poly.pdbx_seq_one_letter_code
_entity_poly.pdbx_strand_id
1 'polypeptide(L)'
;MAGHRALPGDRPANDSTDWAEKAAIAAAWLELNKRTFFDHVVVDEAQDLNPSQLRFLRAVVAPGDNDLFICEDSHQRIYGQKVVLSHVGIKVTGRARSLRLNYRTTAENLDWAMHILAGGDFTDLTGEAEDHTYHSARSGPQPKVVECSSMSDELDKAAELIKSWMPDDSDDDGRAPKPEAIAVLVRDQYRRQTVVSGLADRGVQVRSVDRENAKPGMPLVMTMHRAKGLEFTHVLLFGVHEGSVPNALKDYKSSEEDFKDAMLRERSLLYVAATRARDVLAVSWHGEKSSLL
;
A
#
# COMPACT_ATOMS: atom_id res chain seq x y z
N MET A 1 -20.36 -19.93 -55.08
CA MET A 1 -21.57 -20.31 -54.32
C MET A 1 -21.43 -21.77 -53.98
N ALA A 2 -21.42 -22.28 -52.75
CA ALA A 2 -21.69 -21.77 -51.41
C ALA A 2 -20.56 -22.30 -50.50
N GLY A 3 -20.04 -21.59 -49.49
CA GLY A 3 -20.78 -20.91 -48.43
C GLY A 3 -20.94 -21.85 -47.23
N HIS A 4 -19.85 -22.32 -46.62
CA HIS A 4 -19.92 -23.00 -45.32
C HIS A 4 -19.74 -21.97 -44.20
N ARG A 5 -20.81 -21.82 -43.43
CA ARG A 5 -21.05 -20.79 -42.42
C ARG A 5 -20.30 -21.20 -41.15
N ALA A 6 -19.43 -20.33 -40.65
CA ALA A 6 -18.80 -20.51 -39.35
C ALA A 6 -19.87 -20.61 -38.25
N LEU A 7 -19.78 -21.66 -37.43
CA LEU A 7 -20.54 -21.77 -36.18
C LEU A 7 -19.92 -20.81 -35.14
N PRO A 8 -20.72 -20.05 -34.38
CA PRO A 8 -20.20 -19.19 -33.33
C PRO A 8 -19.85 -20.06 -32.12
N GLY A 9 -18.57 -20.37 -31.94
CA GLY A 9 -18.11 -21.19 -30.81
C GLY A 9 -16.60 -21.37 -30.74
N ASP A 10 -15.90 -21.43 -31.88
CA ASP A 10 -14.45 -21.55 -31.90
C ASP A 10 -13.78 -20.17 -31.99
N ARG A 11 -13.63 -19.52 -30.82
CA ARG A 11 -12.44 -18.70 -30.61
C ARG A 11 -11.43 -19.58 -29.87
N PRO A 12 -10.17 -19.69 -30.31
CA PRO A 12 -9.16 -20.34 -29.52
C PRO A 12 -9.11 -19.65 -28.15
N ALA A 13 -9.21 -20.44 -27.09
CA ALA A 13 -9.01 -20.01 -25.72
C ALA A 13 -7.69 -19.24 -25.67
N ASN A 14 -7.74 -17.98 -25.22
CA ASN A 14 -6.55 -17.16 -25.07
C ASN A 14 -5.59 -17.88 -24.12
N ASP A 15 -4.37 -18.04 -24.58
CA ASP A 15 -3.23 -18.69 -23.94
C ASP A 15 -2.68 -17.83 -22.78
N SER A 16 -3.52 -17.53 -21.79
CA SER A 16 -3.14 -16.69 -20.63
C SER A 16 -3.30 -17.48 -19.34
N THR A 17 -2.36 -18.39 -19.08
CA THR A 17 -2.13 -18.84 -17.70
C THR A 17 -1.82 -17.63 -16.83
N ASP A 18 -2.48 -17.54 -15.67
CA ASP A 18 -2.23 -16.49 -14.69
C ASP A 18 -0.78 -16.61 -14.17
N TRP A 19 -0.18 -15.51 -13.72
CA TRP A 19 1.19 -15.50 -13.20
C TRP A 19 1.36 -16.47 -12.02
N ALA A 20 0.32 -16.66 -11.20
CA ALA A 20 0.32 -17.65 -10.12
C ALA A 20 0.40 -19.09 -10.64
N GLU A 21 -0.31 -19.41 -11.72
CA GLU A 21 -0.26 -20.72 -12.38
C GLU A 21 1.10 -20.97 -13.02
N LYS A 22 1.65 -19.97 -13.71
CA LYS A 22 3.00 -20.05 -14.28
C LYS A 22 4.05 -20.31 -13.21
N ALA A 23 3.96 -19.62 -12.07
CA ALA A 23 4.86 -19.84 -10.93
C ALA A 23 4.74 -21.27 -10.38
N ALA A 24 3.52 -21.78 -10.22
CA ALA A 24 3.29 -23.15 -9.75
C ALA A 24 3.86 -24.21 -10.72
N ILE A 25 3.62 -24.06 -12.02
CA ILE A 25 4.15 -24.95 -13.06
C ILE A 25 5.68 -24.91 -13.09
N ALA A 26 6.27 -23.70 -13.03
CA ALA A 26 7.71 -23.53 -13.04
C ALA A 26 8.37 -24.15 -11.79
N ALA A 27 7.77 -23.97 -10.60
CA ALA A 27 8.24 -24.60 -9.37
C ALA A 27 8.26 -26.14 -9.50
N ALA A 28 7.15 -26.73 -9.95
CA ALA A 28 7.04 -28.18 -10.14
C ALA A 28 8.06 -28.71 -11.17
N TRP A 29 8.29 -27.98 -12.27
CA TRP A 29 9.29 -28.37 -13.27
C TRP A 29 10.71 -28.34 -12.71
N LEU A 30 11.07 -27.32 -11.92
CA LEU A 30 12.39 -27.20 -11.29
C LEU A 30 12.65 -28.35 -10.30
N GLU A 31 11.66 -28.65 -9.46
CA GLU A 31 11.72 -29.75 -8.50
C GLU A 31 11.88 -31.11 -9.19
N LEU A 32 11.09 -31.38 -10.24
CA LEU A 32 11.16 -32.64 -11.01
C LEU A 32 12.51 -32.83 -11.70
N ASN A 33 13.09 -31.75 -12.23
CA ASN A 33 14.35 -31.80 -12.95
C ASN A 33 15.58 -31.59 -12.05
N LYS A 34 15.39 -31.38 -10.73
CA LYS A 34 16.45 -31.06 -9.75
C LYS A 34 17.36 -29.94 -10.26
N ARG A 35 16.76 -28.90 -10.85
CA ARG A 35 17.46 -27.74 -11.41
C ARG A 35 17.23 -26.53 -10.54
N THR A 36 18.28 -25.76 -10.34
CA THR A 36 18.27 -24.44 -9.69
C THR A 36 18.97 -23.46 -10.62
N PHE A 37 18.61 -22.18 -10.54
CA PHE A 37 19.16 -21.13 -11.39
C PHE A 37 20.00 -20.11 -10.64
N PHE A 38 19.81 -20.01 -9.32
CA PHE A 38 20.48 -19.02 -8.50
C PHE A 38 21.14 -19.69 -7.29
N ASP A 39 22.25 -19.11 -6.85
CA ASP A 39 22.92 -19.49 -5.61
C ASP A 39 22.25 -18.85 -4.39
N HIS A 40 21.71 -17.63 -4.56
CA HIS A 40 21.06 -16.86 -3.52
C HIS A 40 19.87 -16.08 -4.09
N VAL A 41 18.81 -15.92 -3.28
CA VAL A 41 17.62 -15.13 -3.62
C VAL A 41 17.31 -14.15 -2.49
N VAL A 42 17.09 -12.89 -2.86
CA VAL A 42 16.62 -11.83 -1.96
C VAL A 42 15.20 -11.47 -2.37
N VAL A 43 14.29 -11.53 -1.41
CA VAL A 43 12.88 -11.22 -1.59
C VAL A 43 12.54 -10.06 -0.69
N ASP A 44 12.12 -8.95 -1.29
CA ASP A 44 11.56 -7.81 -0.58
C ASP A 44 10.03 -7.80 -0.71
N GLU A 45 9.34 -7.18 0.23
CA GLU A 45 7.87 -7.10 0.26
C GLU A 45 7.16 -8.46 0.14
N ALA A 46 7.70 -9.50 0.79
CA ALA A 46 7.22 -10.88 0.63
C ALA A 46 5.76 -11.09 1.07
N GLN A 47 5.21 -10.19 1.88
CA GLN A 47 3.80 -10.19 2.27
C GLN A 47 2.83 -9.94 1.11
N ASP A 48 3.29 -9.41 -0.03
CA ASP A 48 2.49 -9.23 -1.24
C ASP A 48 2.51 -10.47 -2.17
N LEU A 49 3.30 -11.50 -1.83
CA LEU A 49 3.44 -12.71 -2.63
C LEU A 49 2.42 -13.78 -2.25
N ASN A 50 1.92 -14.50 -3.26
CA ASN A 50 1.05 -15.64 -3.06
C ASN A 50 1.84 -16.95 -2.84
N PRO A 51 1.20 -18.04 -2.36
CA PRO A 51 1.89 -19.30 -2.10
C PRO A 51 2.63 -19.89 -3.29
N SER A 52 2.08 -19.76 -4.52
CA SER A 52 2.71 -20.30 -5.73
C SER A 52 4.00 -19.56 -6.08
N GLN A 53 4.02 -18.24 -5.90
CA GLN A 53 5.21 -17.42 -6.10
C GLN A 53 6.30 -17.75 -5.07
N LEU A 54 5.94 -17.92 -3.80
CA LEU A 54 6.90 -18.30 -2.75
C LEU A 54 7.48 -19.70 -2.98
N ARG A 55 6.67 -20.68 -3.41
CA ARG A 55 7.16 -22.02 -3.80
C ARG A 55 8.14 -21.93 -4.96
N PHE A 56 7.82 -21.13 -5.97
CA PHE A 56 8.73 -20.89 -7.10
C PHE A 56 10.06 -20.30 -6.62
N LEU A 57 10.02 -19.26 -5.78
CA LEU A 57 11.24 -18.66 -5.22
C LEU A 57 12.07 -19.65 -4.41
N ARG A 58 11.43 -20.59 -3.70
CA ARG A 58 12.14 -21.67 -3.01
C ARG A 58 12.75 -22.68 -3.99
N ALA A 59 12.06 -23.01 -5.09
CA ALA A 59 12.51 -24.00 -6.07
C ALA A 59 13.66 -23.51 -6.97
N VAL A 60 13.79 -22.20 -7.20
CA VAL A 60 14.86 -21.64 -8.08
C VAL A 60 16.25 -21.64 -7.44
N VAL A 61 16.37 -21.88 -6.13
CA VAL A 61 17.63 -21.86 -5.38
C VAL A 61 17.81 -23.13 -4.55
N ALA A 62 19.01 -23.70 -4.57
CA ALA A 62 19.32 -24.91 -3.82
C ALA A 62 19.29 -24.64 -2.29
N PRO A 63 18.77 -25.57 -1.47
CA PRO A 63 18.85 -25.44 -0.02
C PRO A 63 20.29 -25.34 0.47
N GLY A 64 20.59 -24.30 1.23
CA GLY A 64 21.93 -24.04 1.74
C GLY A 64 21.98 -22.88 2.74
N ASP A 65 23.17 -22.56 3.23
CA ASP A 65 23.37 -21.42 4.12
C ASP A 65 23.15 -20.11 3.37
N ASN A 66 22.33 -19.22 3.95
CA ASN A 66 21.99 -17.90 3.38
C ASN A 66 21.44 -17.98 1.94
N ASP A 67 20.79 -19.07 1.59
CA ASP A 67 20.25 -19.33 0.26
C ASP A 67 19.05 -18.41 -0.11
N LEU A 68 18.24 -18.06 0.88
CA LEU A 68 17.04 -17.25 0.73
C LEU A 68 16.95 -16.24 1.88
N PHE A 69 16.91 -14.96 1.51
CA PHE A 69 16.70 -13.84 2.42
C PHE A 69 15.35 -13.19 2.11
N ILE A 70 14.51 -13.03 3.13
CA ILE A 70 13.13 -12.54 3.00
C ILE A 70 12.94 -11.35 3.93
N CYS A 71 12.53 -10.22 3.37
CA CYS A 71 11.99 -9.08 4.08
C CYS A 71 10.48 -9.04 3.93
N GLU A 72 9.79 -8.69 5.01
CA GLU A 72 8.35 -8.43 4.99
C GLU A 72 7.95 -7.40 6.04
N ASP A 73 6.72 -6.90 5.91
CA ASP A 73 6.02 -6.12 6.92
C ASP A 73 4.53 -6.50 6.87
N SER A 74 4.07 -7.26 7.88
CA SER A 74 2.72 -7.81 7.91
C SER A 74 1.64 -6.72 8.02
N HIS A 75 1.95 -5.56 8.61
CA HIS A 75 1.05 -4.40 8.69
C HIS A 75 0.88 -3.69 7.34
N GLN A 76 1.82 -3.87 6.41
CA GLN A 76 1.71 -3.34 5.05
C GLN A 76 1.03 -4.30 4.06
N ARG A 77 0.44 -5.41 4.54
CA ARG A 77 -0.31 -6.35 3.70
C ARG A 77 -1.66 -5.77 3.31
N ILE A 78 -1.71 -5.16 2.12
CA ILE A 78 -2.93 -4.60 1.52
C ILE A 78 -3.49 -5.48 0.38
N TYR A 79 -2.74 -6.49 -0.05
CA TYR A 79 -3.10 -7.45 -1.09
C TYR A 79 -2.98 -8.89 -0.59
N GLY A 80 -3.65 -9.80 -1.31
CA GLY A 80 -3.42 -11.24 -1.16
C GLY A 80 -4.03 -11.87 0.10
N GLN A 81 -3.69 -13.15 0.28
CA GLN A 81 -4.07 -13.96 1.43
C GLN A 81 -2.90 -14.10 2.38
N LYS A 82 -3.18 -14.37 3.66
CA LYS A 82 -2.15 -14.71 4.65
C LYS A 82 -1.44 -16.01 4.25
N VAL A 83 -0.11 -16.00 4.25
CA VAL A 83 0.72 -17.17 3.94
C VAL A 83 1.69 -17.44 5.10
N VAL A 84 1.84 -18.71 5.46
CA VAL A 84 2.87 -19.16 6.40
C VAL A 84 3.98 -19.86 5.60
N LEU A 85 5.22 -19.39 5.74
CA LEU A 85 6.36 -19.83 4.94
C LEU A 85 6.64 -21.34 5.05
N SER A 86 6.40 -21.93 6.22
CA SER A 86 6.60 -23.37 6.44
C SER A 86 5.69 -24.22 5.54
N HIS A 87 4.49 -23.75 5.21
CA HIS A 87 3.55 -24.44 4.31
C HIS A 87 3.99 -24.44 2.83
N VAL A 88 4.98 -23.60 2.47
CA VAL A 88 5.56 -23.53 1.13
C VAL A 88 7.02 -24.02 1.10
N GLY A 89 7.44 -24.73 2.15
CA GLY A 89 8.77 -25.35 2.21
C GLY A 89 9.90 -24.41 2.64
N ILE A 90 9.57 -23.20 3.10
CA ILE A 90 10.55 -22.21 3.57
C ILE A 90 10.60 -22.26 5.10
N LYS A 91 11.70 -22.76 5.66
CA LYS A 91 11.89 -22.91 7.11
C LYS A 91 12.72 -21.76 7.68
N VAL A 92 12.12 -20.90 8.50
CA VAL A 92 12.80 -19.72 9.10
C VAL A 92 12.97 -19.78 10.62
N THR A 93 12.61 -20.92 11.25
CA THR A 93 12.73 -21.13 12.70
C THR A 93 14.15 -20.85 13.19
N GLY A 94 14.28 -19.97 14.20
CA GLY A 94 15.57 -19.55 14.77
C GLY A 94 16.38 -18.59 13.89
N ARG A 95 15.85 -18.18 12.73
CA ARG A 95 16.53 -17.28 11.78
C ARG A 95 15.76 -15.99 11.49
N ALA A 96 14.52 -15.87 11.94
CA ALA A 96 13.73 -14.65 11.85
C ALA A 96 14.21 -13.60 12.87
N ARG A 97 14.25 -12.33 12.45
CA ARG A 97 14.55 -11.18 13.32
C ARG A 97 13.69 -10.00 12.91
N SER A 98 13.05 -9.35 13.89
CA SER A 98 12.26 -8.14 13.66
C SER A 98 13.10 -6.88 13.86
N LEU A 99 12.89 -5.88 13.00
CA LEU A 99 13.50 -4.55 13.14
C LEU A 99 12.46 -3.58 13.71
N ARG A 100 12.71 -3.08 14.93
CA ARG A 100 11.74 -2.24 15.67
C ARG A 100 12.00 -0.74 15.57
N LEU A 101 13.17 -0.33 15.08
CA LEU A 101 13.57 1.08 15.00
C LEU A 101 13.36 1.64 13.59
N ASN A 102 12.47 2.61 13.48
CA ASN A 102 12.11 3.30 12.24
C ASN A 102 12.93 4.60 12.11
N TYR A 103 13.61 4.78 10.98
CA TYR A 103 14.39 5.99 10.68
C TYR A 103 13.73 6.87 9.61
N ARG A 104 12.57 6.45 9.11
CA ARG A 104 11.89 7.02 7.95
C ARG A 104 10.84 8.03 8.37
N THR A 105 9.87 7.59 9.15
CA THR A 105 8.68 8.36 9.56
C THR A 105 8.87 8.90 10.96
N THR A 106 8.36 10.10 11.26
CA THR A 106 8.40 10.69 12.61
C THR A 106 7.64 9.84 13.64
N ALA A 107 8.02 9.95 14.92
CA ALA A 107 7.38 9.25 16.02
C ALA A 107 5.88 9.54 16.09
N GLU A 108 5.48 10.80 15.85
CA GLU A 108 4.10 11.27 15.94
C GLU A 108 3.25 10.71 14.78
N ASN A 109 3.78 10.69 13.56
CA ASN A 109 3.10 10.08 12.41
C ASN A 109 3.01 8.55 12.56
N LEU A 110 4.07 7.91 13.09
CA LEU A 110 4.10 6.47 13.33
C LEU A 110 3.11 6.07 14.42
N ASP A 111 3.09 6.79 15.53
CA ASP A 111 2.15 6.56 16.63
C ASP A 111 0.70 6.67 16.14
N TRP A 112 0.38 7.73 15.40
CA TRP A 112 -0.95 7.89 14.79
C TRP A 112 -1.30 6.75 13.84
N ALA A 113 -0.35 6.30 13.01
CA ALA A 113 -0.55 5.17 12.12
C ALA A 113 -0.77 3.85 12.89
N MET A 114 -0.05 3.62 14.00
CA MET A 114 -0.21 2.42 14.83
C MET A 114 -1.58 2.37 15.50
N HIS A 115 -2.16 3.50 15.88
CA HIS A 115 -3.52 3.55 16.43
C HIS A 115 -4.58 3.04 15.43
N ILE A 116 -4.38 3.21 14.13
CA ILE A 116 -5.27 2.66 13.09
C ILE A 116 -5.26 1.12 13.09
N LEU A 117 -4.14 0.50 13.46
CA LEU A 117 -4.01 -0.95 13.52
C LEU A 117 -4.65 -1.55 14.79
N ALA A 118 -5.02 -0.71 15.77
CA ALA A 118 -5.59 -1.18 17.03
C ALA A 118 -6.88 -1.98 16.82
N GLY A 119 -6.97 -3.14 17.48
CA GLY A 119 -8.11 -4.06 17.37
C GLY A 119 -8.08 -4.97 16.14
N GLY A 120 -6.99 -4.98 15.38
CA GLY A 120 -6.70 -5.99 14.36
C GLY A 120 -5.69 -7.03 14.85
N ASP A 121 -5.96 -8.31 14.58
CA ASP A 121 -5.03 -9.41 14.83
C ASP A 121 -4.13 -9.63 13.61
N PHE A 122 -2.87 -9.22 13.70
CA PHE A 122 -1.88 -9.39 12.64
C PHE A 122 -0.98 -10.58 12.93
N THR A 123 -0.49 -11.18 11.86
CA THR A 123 0.38 -12.36 11.93
C THR A 123 1.40 -12.30 10.82
N ASP A 124 2.63 -12.58 11.22
CA ASP A 124 3.78 -12.58 10.34
C ASP A 124 3.77 -13.79 9.39
N LEU A 125 4.76 -13.86 8.52
CA LEU A 125 4.99 -14.98 7.61
C LEU A 125 5.46 -16.26 8.31
N THR A 126 5.83 -16.20 9.60
CA THR A 126 6.15 -17.38 10.42
C THR A 126 4.90 -18.02 11.03
N GLY A 127 3.78 -17.28 11.05
CA GLY A 127 2.51 -17.68 11.64
C GLY A 127 2.36 -17.24 13.10
N GLU A 128 3.30 -16.46 13.62
CA GLU A 128 3.27 -15.90 14.97
C GLU A 128 2.47 -14.58 14.98
N ALA A 129 1.90 -14.24 16.15
CA ALA A 129 1.19 -12.98 16.33
C ALA A 129 2.17 -11.81 16.27
N GLU A 130 1.84 -10.78 15.48
CA GLU A 130 2.67 -9.60 15.34
C GLU A 130 2.51 -8.70 16.58
N ASP A 131 3.63 -8.30 17.19
CA ASP A 131 3.65 -7.31 18.26
C ASP A 131 3.87 -5.91 17.66
N HIS A 132 2.96 -4.97 17.93
CA HIS A 132 2.89 -3.65 17.28
C HIS A 132 3.92 -2.64 17.83
N THR A 133 5.11 -3.08 18.21
CA THR A 133 6.08 -2.23 18.92
C THR A 133 7.16 -1.70 17.98
N TYR A 134 6.84 -0.59 17.34
CA TYR A 134 7.81 0.21 16.59
C TYR A 134 8.10 1.52 17.30
N HIS A 135 9.35 1.97 17.19
CA HIS A 135 9.78 3.27 17.68
C HIS A 135 10.45 4.05 16.57
N SER A 136 10.21 5.34 16.47
CA SER A 136 10.94 6.19 15.53
C SER A 136 12.14 6.87 16.17
N ALA A 137 13.24 6.96 15.42
CA ALA A 137 14.41 7.77 15.76
C ALA A 137 14.23 9.26 15.42
N ARG A 138 13.11 9.64 14.80
CA ARG A 138 12.81 11.00 14.34
C ARG A 138 11.58 11.53 15.08
N SER A 139 11.57 12.83 15.37
CA SER A 139 10.39 13.55 15.85
C SER A 139 10.00 14.65 14.87
N GLY A 140 8.71 14.99 14.87
CA GLY A 140 8.11 16.00 14.02
C GLY A 140 6.85 16.58 14.66
N PRO A 141 6.04 17.33 13.89
CA PRO A 141 4.78 17.85 14.39
C PRO A 141 3.75 16.72 14.55
N GLN A 142 2.77 16.96 15.43
CA GLN A 142 1.59 16.10 15.53
C GLN A 142 0.80 16.09 14.21
N PRO A 143 0.24 14.94 13.79
CA PRO A 143 -0.64 14.88 12.63
C PRO A 143 -1.80 15.87 12.72
N LYS A 144 -2.03 16.62 11.64
CA LYS A 144 -3.12 17.60 11.59
C LYS A 144 -4.42 16.93 11.21
N VAL A 145 -5.43 17.08 12.05
CA VAL A 145 -6.77 16.54 11.86
C VAL A 145 -7.68 17.67 11.37
N VAL A 146 -8.33 17.50 10.22
CA VAL A 146 -9.09 18.55 9.53
C VAL A 146 -10.52 18.10 9.26
N GLU A 147 -11.41 18.40 10.21
CA GLU A 147 -12.85 18.18 10.06
C GLU A 147 -13.48 19.24 9.16
N CYS A 148 -14.30 18.80 8.21
CA CYS A 148 -14.92 19.65 7.20
C CYS A 148 -16.44 19.46 7.14
N SER A 149 -17.15 20.56 6.94
CA SER A 149 -18.62 20.58 6.91
C SER A 149 -19.21 20.04 5.60
N SER A 150 -18.43 20.07 4.52
CA SER A 150 -18.83 19.61 3.20
C SER A 150 -17.60 19.26 2.36
N MET A 151 -17.80 18.58 1.23
CA MET A 151 -16.73 18.34 0.24
C MET A 151 -16.09 19.65 -0.25
N SER A 152 -16.88 20.72 -0.41
CA SER A 152 -16.34 22.02 -0.83
C SER A 152 -15.40 22.60 0.23
N ASP A 153 -15.83 22.59 1.50
CA ASP A 153 -15.03 23.04 2.64
C ASP A 153 -13.75 22.19 2.79
N GLU A 154 -13.83 20.88 2.55
CA GLU A 154 -12.66 20.01 2.56
C GLU A 154 -11.66 20.37 1.46
N LEU A 155 -12.12 20.66 0.25
CA LEU A 155 -11.27 21.13 -0.85
C LEU A 155 -10.68 22.52 -0.56
N ASP A 156 -11.44 23.43 0.08
CA ASP A 156 -10.96 24.77 0.47
C ASP A 156 -9.80 24.64 1.47
N LYS A 157 -10.01 23.88 2.55
CA LYS A 157 -8.99 23.62 3.57
C LYS A 157 -7.81 22.82 3.03
N ALA A 158 -8.03 21.88 2.12
CA ALA A 158 -6.96 21.15 1.45
C ALA A 158 -6.09 22.08 0.60
N ALA A 159 -6.70 23.00 -0.16
CA ALA A 159 -5.97 23.97 -0.96
C ALA A 159 -5.15 24.93 -0.08
N GLU A 160 -5.73 25.43 1.01
CA GLU A 160 -5.01 26.26 1.99
C GLU A 160 -3.83 25.51 2.60
N LEU A 161 -4.04 24.25 3.01
CA LEU A 161 -3.00 23.42 3.61
C LEU A 161 -1.85 23.15 2.64
N ILE A 162 -2.15 22.76 1.40
CA ILE A 162 -1.12 22.51 0.39
C ILE A 162 -0.35 23.80 0.09
N LYS A 163 -1.04 24.95 -0.03
CA LYS A 163 -0.36 26.25 -0.19
C LYS A 163 0.56 26.58 0.97
N SER A 164 0.19 26.24 2.20
CA SER A 164 1.05 26.45 3.37
C SER A 164 2.26 25.52 3.44
N TRP A 165 2.28 24.44 2.65
CA TRP A 165 3.42 23.52 2.53
C TRP A 165 4.28 23.80 1.29
N MET A 166 3.73 24.52 0.30
CA MET A 166 4.50 24.87 -0.89
C MET A 166 5.58 25.90 -0.52
N PRO A 167 6.76 25.81 -1.15
CA PRO A 167 7.81 26.79 -0.95
C PRO A 167 7.31 28.17 -1.40
N ASP A 168 7.64 29.21 -0.63
CA ASP A 168 7.46 30.59 -1.05
C ASP A 168 8.77 31.19 -1.62
N ASP A 169 8.69 32.36 -2.25
CA ASP A 169 9.84 33.04 -2.86
C ASP A 169 10.94 33.43 -1.83
N SER A 170 10.67 33.30 -0.52
CA SER A 170 11.60 33.60 0.57
C SER A 170 12.25 32.36 1.19
N ASP A 171 11.83 31.15 0.79
CA ASP A 171 12.42 29.86 1.21
C ASP A 171 13.78 29.58 0.52
N ASP A 172 14.78 30.42 0.80
CA ASP A 172 16.17 30.25 0.33
C ASP A 172 16.99 29.29 1.23
N ASP A 173 16.45 28.92 2.40
CA ASP A 173 17.10 28.01 3.35
C ASP A 173 16.86 26.52 3.05
N GLY A 174 16.03 26.21 2.04
CA GLY A 174 15.73 24.84 1.60
C GLY A 174 14.90 24.02 2.60
N ARG A 175 14.22 24.65 3.56
CA ARG A 175 13.37 23.94 4.53
C ARG A 175 12.03 23.48 3.95
N ALA A 176 11.47 24.24 3.03
CA ALA A 176 10.22 23.87 2.39
C ALA A 176 10.39 22.63 1.49
N PRO A 177 9.43 21.70 1.51
CA PRO A 177 9.48 20.54 0.64
C PRO A 177 9.37 20.94 -0.83
N LYS A 178 10.05 20.20 -1.71
CA LYS A 178 9.79 20.32 -3.15
C LYS A 178 8.31 20.00 -3.43
N PRO A 179 7.66 20.65 -4.40
CA PRO A 179 6.26 20.40 -4.72
C PRO A 179 5.94 18.91 -4.92
N GLU A 180 6.76 18.18 -5.67
CA GLU A 180 6.56 16.73 -5.92
C GLU A 180 6.75 15.84 -4.67
N ALA A 181 7.26 16.39 -3.58
CA ALA A 181 7.39 15.70 -2.29
C ALA A 181 6.18 15.92 -1.36
N ILE A 182 5.15 16.62 -1.86
CA ILE A 182 3.83 16.79 -1.24
C ILE A 182 2.85 15.86 -1.98
N ALA A 183 2.12 15.01 -1.24
CA ALA A 183 1.13 14.13 -1.82
C ALA A 183 -0.26 14.28 -1.17
N VAL A 184 -1.30 14.19 -1.99
CA VAL A 184 -2.68 14.01 -1.57
C VAL A 184 -3.11 12.60 -1.92
N LEU A 185 -3.37 11.80 -0.90
CA LEU A 185 -3.77 10.41 -1.04
C LEU A 185 -5.27 10.28 -0.85
N VAL A 186 -5.92 9.72 -1.86
CA VAL A 186 -7.37 9.50 -1.88
C VAL A 186 -7.69 8.01 -1.93
N ARG A 187 -8.93 7.65 -1.61
CA ARG A 187 -9.33 6.24 -1.62
C ARG A 187 -9.25 5.59 -3.02
N ASP A 188 -9.80 6.26 -4.02
CA ASP A 188 -10.04 5.67 -5.34
C ASP A 188 -9.86 6.68 -6.49
N GLN A 189 -9.97 6.17 -7.71
CA GLN A 189 -9.75 6.91 -8.94
C GLN A 189 -10.78 8.02 -9.19
N TYR A 190 -12.04 7.82 -8.77
CA TYR A 190 -13.09 8.81 -8.94
C TYR A 190 -12.87 10.03 -8.03
N ARG A 191 -12.55 9.76 -6.76
CA ARG A 191 -12.18 10.81 -5.80
C ARG A 191 -10.91 11.54 -6.22
N ARG A 192 -9.94 10.84 -6.81
CA ARG A 192 -8.72 11.47 -7.35
C ARG A 192 -9.03 12.53 -8.38
N GLN A 193 -9.88 12.19 -9.36
CA GLN A 193 -10.28 13.15 -10.41
C GLN A 193 -11.01 14.36 -9.80
N THR A 194 -11.88 14.11 -8.81
CA THR A 194 -12.61 15.16 -8.09
C THR A 194 -11.66 16.11 -7.36
N VAL A 195 -10.67 15.57 -6.64
CA VAL A 195 -9.68 16.37 -5.91
C VAL A 195 -8.78 17.15 -6.85
N VAL A 196 -8.32 16.55 -7.96
CA VAL A 196 -7.50 17.25 -8.96
C VAL A 196 -8.24 18.46 -9.53
N SER A 197 -9.48 18.29 -9.98
CA SER A 197 -10.29 19.39 -10.49
C SER A 197 -10.61 20.42 -9.40
N GLY A 198 -11.03 19.95 -8.22
CA GLY A 198 -11.44 20.82 -7.11
C GLY A 198 -10.31 21.68 -6.53
N LEU A 199 -9.08 21.17 -6.52
CA LEU A 199 -7.88 21.93 -6.15
C LEU A 199 -7.48 22.93 -7.24
N ALA A 200 -7.60 22.56 -8.52
CA ALA A 200 -7.32 23.47 -9.63
C ALA A 200 -8.26 24.69 -9.61
N ASP A 201 -9.55 24.49 -9.34
CA ASP A 201 -10.54 25.56 -9.17
C ASP A 201 -10.21 26.52 -8.01
N ARG A 202 -9.40 26.06 -7.04
CA ARG A 202 -8.92 26.82 -5.88
C ARG A 202 -7.50 27.37 -6.06
N GLY A 203 -6.97 27.29 -7.29
CA GLY A 203 -5.66 27.81 -7.67
C GLY A 203 -4.48 26.94 -7.23
N VAL A 204 -4.69 25.65 -6.95
CA VAL A 204 -3.60 24.70 -6.65
C VAL A 204 -3.48 23.69 -7.80
N GLN A 205 -2.45 23.85 -8.61
CA GLN A 205 -2.15 22.93 -9.70
C GLN A 205 -1.48 21.67 -9.12
N VAL A 206 -2.09 20.52 -9.37
CA VAL A 206 -1.61 19.22 -8.89
C VAL A 206 -1.54 18.21 -10.03
N ARG A 207 -0.72 17.18 -9.85
CA ARG A 207 -0.50 16.14 -10.84
C ARG A 207 -1.12 14.83 -10.40
N SER A 208 -2.03 14.32 -11.21
CA SER A 208 -2.55 12.96 -11.07
C SER A 208 -1.48 11.93 -11.46
N VAL A 209 -1.24 10.93 -10.61
CA VAL A 209 -0.30 9.83 -10.89
C VAL A 209 -1.07 8.53 -11.12
N ASP A 210 -0.88 7.91 -12.30
CA ASP A 210 -1.46 6.60 -12.64
C ASP A 210 -0.39 5.55 -12.99
N ARG A 211 0.48 5.86 -13.97
CA ARG A 211 1.46 4.89 -14.52
C ARG A 211 2.81 5.49 -14.91
N GLU A 212 2.87 6.77 -15.27
CA GLU A 212 4.12 7.44 -15.68
C GLU A 212 4.87 8.06 -14.49
N ASN A 213 6.19 8.19 -14.64
CA ASN A 213 7.02 8.94 -13.70
C ASN A 213 6.51 10.38 -13.60
N ALA A 214 6.18 10.82 -12.38
CA ALA A 214 5.76 12.18 -12.14
C ALA A 214 6.90 13.14 -12.55
N LYS A 215 6.61 14.11 -13.44
CA LYS A 215 7.58 15.18 -13.69
C LYS A 215 7.61 16.10 -12.45
N PRO A 216 8.78 16.63 -12.07
CA PRO A 216 8.91 17.55 -10.95
C PRO A 216 8.03 18.81 -11.07
N GLY A 217 7.85 19.53 -9.95
CA GLY A 217 7.31 20.88 -9.91
C GLY A 217 5.83 21.01 -9.55
N MET A 218 5.13 19.93 -9.18
CA MET A 218 3.74 19.99 -8.72
C MET A 218 3.49 18.95 -7.60
N PRO A 219 2.63 19.25 -6.61
CA PRO A 219 2.11 18.25 -5.69
C PRO A 219 1.42 17.11 -6.43
N LEU A 220 1.50 15.91 -5.88
CA LEU A 220 0.96 14.70 -6.51
C LEU A 220 -0.37 14.31 -5.88
N VAL A 221 -1.32 13.85 -6.69
CA VAL A 221 -2.56 13.21 -6.23
C VAL A 221 -2.58 11.78 -6.74
N MET A 222 -2.80 10.83 -5.84
CA MET A 222 -2.87 9.41 -6.19
C MET A 222 -3.74 8.63 -5.22
N THR A 223 -4.06 7.38 -5.57
CA THR A 223 -4.79 6.52 -4.64
C THR A 223 -3.87 6.04 -3.52
N MET A 224 -4.44 5.74 -2.35
CA MET A 224 -3.71 5.15 -1.21
C MET A 224 -2.94 3.88 -1.63
N HIS A 225 -3.57 3.02 -2.43
CA HIS A 225 -2.93 1.82 -2.99
C HIS A 225 -1.73 2.15 -3.86
N ARG A 226 -1.82 3.20 -4.70
CA ARG A 226 -0.73 3.59 -5.59
C ARG A 226 0.45 4.20 -4.83
N ALA A 227 0.21 4.72 -3.64
CA ALA A 227 1.25 5.28 -2.80
C ALA A 227 2.15 4.22 -2.15
N LYS A 228 1.74 2.93 -2.11
CA LYS A 228 2.59 1.86 -1.56
C LYS A 228 3.95 1.82 -2.29
N GLY A 229 5.03 1.77 -1.51
CA GLY A 229 6.41 1.82 -2.01
C GLY A 229 6.92 3.22 -2.39
N LEU A 230 6.08 4.26 -2.30
CA LEU A 230 6.50 5.66 -2.46
C LEU A 230 6.68 6.31 -1.09
N GLU A 231 7.30 7.50 -1.06
CA GLU A 231 7.52 8.30 0.15
C GLU A 231 7.41 9.79 -0.16
N PHE A 232 6.82 10.54 0.76
CA PHE A 232 6.59 11.97 0.62
C PHE A 232 6.96 12.68 1.91
N THR A 233 7.48 13.89 1.82
CA THR A 233 7.75 14.71 3.01
C THR A 233 6.45 15.06 3.73
N HIS A 234 5.43 15.43 2.96
CA HIS A 234 4.13 15.88 3.45
C HIS A 234 3.04 15.06 2.75
N VAL A 235 2.10 14.55 3.54
CA VAL A 235 0.95 13.80 3.03
C VAL A 235 -0.34 14.35 3.60
N LEU A 236 -1.32 14.57 2.73
CA LEU A 236 -2.73 14.75 3.08
C LEU A 236 -3.51 13.49 2.72
N LEU A 237 -4.06 12.79 3.71
CA LEU A 237 -5.08 11.77 3.51
C LEU A 237 -6.43 12.47 3.37
N PHE A 238 -6.98 12.50 2.15
CA PHE A 238 -8.20 13.24 1.83
C PHE A 238 -9.42 12.31 1.80
N GLY A 239 -10.51 12.75 2.43
CA GLY A 239 -11.79 12.03 2.41
C GLY A 239 -11.81 10.77 3.28
N VAL A 240 -11.23 10.81 4.48
CA VAL A 240 -11.20 9.69 5.44
C VAL A 240 -12.47 9.67 6.31
N HIS A 241 -13.62 9.51 5.65
CA HIS A 241 -14.95 9.46 6.27
C HIS A 241 -15.56 8.06 6.18
N GLU A 242 -16.63 7.83 6.96
CA GLU A 242 -17.40 6.58 6.92
C GLU A 242 -17.97 6.33 5.51
N GLY A 243 -17.84 5.09 5.01
CA GLY A 243 -18.19 4.72 3.63
C GLY A 243 -17.12 5.07 2.57
N SER A 244 -16.05 5.77 2.93
CA SER A 244 -14.82 5.93 2.12
C SER A 244 -13.72 5.04 2.64
N VAL A 245 -13.48 5.13 3.94
CA VAL A 245 -12.49 4.37 4.70
C VAL A 245 -13.18 3.99 6.02
N PRO A 246 -13.55 2.72 6.26
CA PRO A 246 -13.47 1.63 5.29
C PRO A 246 -14.43 1.86 4.11
N ASN A 247 -14.02 1.46 2.90
CA ASN A 247 -14.96 1.46 1.78
C ASN A 247 -16.02 0.40 2.03
N ALA A 248 -17.29 0.75 1.86
CA ALA A 248 -18.44 -0.06 2.27
C ALA A 248 -18.21 -1.55 1.95
N LEU A 249 -18.07 -2.36 3.01
CA LEU A 249 -17.75 -3.80 3.02
C LEU A 249 -18.85 -4.68 2.41
N LYS A 250 -19.65 -4.13 1.48
CA LYS A 250 -20.86 -4.73 0.91
C LYS A 250 -20.58 -6.06 0.21
N ASP A 251 -19.35 -6.29 -0.23
CA ASP A 251 -18.91 -7.51 -0.90
C ASP A 251 -18.43 -8.61 0.06
N TYR A 252 -18.22 -8.31 1.35
CA TYR A 252 -17.68 -9.26 2.35
C TYR A 252 -18.76 -9.86 3.27
N LYS A 253 -19.97 -10.04 2.74
CA LYS A 253 -21.13 -10.55 3.49
C LYS A 253 -21.19 -12.08 3.60
N SER A 254 -20.17 -12.79 3.11
CA SER A 254 -20.19 -14.25 3.02
C SER A 254 -19.96 -14.93 4.37
N SER A 255 -19.09 -14.38 5.22
CA SER A 255 -18.77 -14.90 6.56
C SER A 255 -18.19 -13.82 7.50
N GLU A 256 -18.21 -14.08 8.81
CA GLU A 256 -17.57 -13.20 9.82
C GLU A 256 -16.04 -13.13 9.63
N GLU A 257 -15.42 -14.21 9.18
CA GLU A 257 -13.98 -14.26 8.89
C GLU A 257 -13.61 -13.38 7.69
N ASP A 258 -14.38 -13.46 6.59
CA ASP A 258 -14.16 -12.60 5.41
C ASP A 258 -14.29 -11.12 5.75
N PHE A 259 -15.22 -10.78 6.65
CA PHE A 259 -15.38 -9.41 7.14
C PHE A 259 -14.17 -8.95 7.96
N LYS A 260 -13.67 -9.79 8.89
CA LYS A 260 -12.47 -9.48 9.68
C LYS A 260 -11.25 -9.28 8.77
N ASP A 261 -11.04 -10.16 7.80
CA ASP A 261 -9.94 -10.06 6.83
C ASP A 261 -10.03 -8.83 5.94
N ALA A 262 -11.25 -8.45 5.52
CA ALA A 262 -11.47 -7.21 4.80
C ALA A 262 -11.18 -5.98 5.67
N MET A 263 -11.62 -5.98 6.92
CA MET A 263 -11.34 -4.90 7.87
C MET A 263 -9.84 -4.75 8.15
N LEU A 264 -9.11 -5.87 8.29
CA LEU A 264 -7.65 -5.85 8.43
C LEU A 264 -6.99 -5.18 7.22
N ARG A 265 -7.43 -5.48 6.00
CA ARG A 265 -6.91 -4.82 4.79
C ARG A 265 -7.22 -3.33 4.74
N GLU A 266 -8.41 -2.91 5.20
CA GLU A 266 -8.76 -1.49 5.30
C GLU A 266 -7.87 -0.75 6.30
N ARG A 267 -7.59 -1.35 7.46
CA ARG A 267 -6.61 -0.83 8.44
C ARG A 267 -5.21 -0.76 7.86
N SER A 268 -4.73 -1.84 7.23
CA SER A 268 -3.42 -1.87 6.57
C SER A 268 -3.30 -0.81 5.48
N LEU A 269 -4.36 -0.58 4.69
CA LEU A 269 -4.32 0.44 3.65
C LEU A 269 -4.18 1.84 4.23
N LEU A 270 -4.97 2.17 5.26
CA LEU A 270 -4.89 3.48 5.90
C LEU A 270 -3.55 3.65 6.62
N TYR A 271 -3.04 2.62 7.29
CA TYR A 271 -1.70 2.57 7.88
C TYR A 271 -0.60 2.80 6.84
N VAL A 272 -0.63 2.07 5.71
CA VAL A 272 0.34 2.23 4.62
C VAL A 272 0.31 3.64 4.08
N ALA A 273 -0.88 4.21 3.85
CA ALA A 273 -1.05 5.57 3.36
C ALA A 273 -0.51 6.61 4.35
N ALA A 274 -0.82 6.48 5.64
CA ALA A 274 -0.34 7.37 6.69
C ALA A 274 1.18 7.34 6.81
N THR A 275 1.77 6.14 6.79
CA THR A 275 3.23 5.96 6.85
C THR A 275 3.94 6.38 5.57
N ARG A 276 3.25 6.86 4.52
CA ARG A 276 3.91 7.55 3.41
C ARG A 276 4.38 8.95 3.76
N ALA A 277 3.81 9.53 4.83
CA ALA A 277 4.28 10.77 5.42
C ALA A 277 5.63 10.54 6.11
N ARG A 278 6.67 11.15 5.57
CA ARG A 278 7.99 11.13 6.16
C ARG A 278 8.08 12.11 7.34
N ASP A 279 7.56 13.33 7.15
CA ASP A 279 7.73 14.43 8.11
C ASP A 279 6.39 14.96 8.63
N VAL A 280 5.42 15.22 7.76
CA VAL A 280 4.13 15.82 8.14
C VAL A 280 2.96 15.02 7.57
N LEU A 281 2.03 14.65 8.44
CA LEU A 281 0.77 14.02 8.08
C LEU A 281 -0.39 14.98 8.37
N ALA A 282 -1.33 15.07 7.44
CA ALA A 282 -2.65 15.63 7.67
C ALA A 282 -3.73 14.66 7.20
N VAL A 283 -4.87 14.71 7.86
CA VAL A 283 -6.01 13.83 7.58
C VAL A 283 -7.26 14.68 7.58
N SER A 284 -7.99 14.66 6.48
CA SER A 284 -9.24 15.40 6.32
C SER A 284 -10.41 14.48 6.02
N TRP A 285 -11.59 14.93 6.41
CA TRP A 285 -12.84 14.31 6.05
C TRP A 285 -13.97 15.33 6.05
N HIS A 286 -15.03 15.01 5.30
CA HIS A 286 -16.34 15.63 5.42
C HIS A 286 -17.39 14.55 5.74
N GLY A 287 -18.47 14.94 6.41
CA GLY A 287 -19.48 13.99 6.87
C GLY A 287 -19.05 13.25 8.13
N GLU A 288 -19.49 12.00 8.28
CA GLU A 288 -19.21 11.20 9.48
C GLU A 288 -17.76 10.71 9.52
N LYS A 289 -17.09 10.92 10.65
CA LYS A 289 -15.70 10.46 10.88
C LYS A 289 -15.61 8.94 10.68
N SER A 290 -14.56 8.50 9.99
CA SER A 290 -14.27 7.07 9.84
C SER A 290 -14.17 6.37 11.20
N SER A 291 -14.72 5.17 11.29
CA SER A 291 -14.54 4.26 12.43
C SER A 291 -13.09 3.79 12.67
N LEU A 292 -12.17 4.04 11.74
CA LEU A 292 -10.75 3.71 11.86
C LEU A 292 -9.87 4.85 12.43
N LEU A 293 -10.47 6.01 12.75
CA LEU A 293 -9.80 7.23 13.21
C LEU A 293 -10.06 7.57 14.68
#